data_AF-A0A6N7FR05-F1
#
_entry.id   AF-A0A6N7FR05-F1
#
_cell.length_a   1.000
_cell.length_b   1.000
_cell.length_c   1.000
_cell.angle_alpha   90.00
_cell.angle_beta   90.00
_cell.angle_gamma   90.00
#
_symmetry.space_group_name_H-M   'P 1'
#
loop_
_entity.id
_entity.type
_entity.pdbx_description
1 polymer ?
#
loop_
_entity_poly.entity_id
_entity_poly.type
_entity_poly.pdbx_seq_one_letter_code
_entity_poly.pdbx_strand_id
1 'polypeptide(L)'
;MQPTASSAQRIGLVERIHASAPMAVVAVTGLGTILSPAAFAQPASATVGPYRLPWQAGKTFRVSQTQGSSHQGAMLHAIDFALPLGEAVLAARGGTLAFREDGFSGCGGPSLATRGNYVVVDHGDGTSALYLHLQQVRVQVGQRVAQGTVL
;
A
#
# COMPACT_ATOMS: atom_id res chain seq x y z
N MET A 1 22.73 13.86 24.41
CA MET A 1 22.28 12.84 23.44
C MET A 1 20.78 13.03 23.27
N GLN A 2 20.33 13.63 22.16
CA GLN A 2 18.89 13.69 21.85
C GLN A 2 18.46 12.29 21.38
N PRO A 3 17.37 11.71 21.90
CA PRO A 3 16.82 10.50 21.33
C PRO A 3 16.42 10.80 19.90
N THR A 4 16.94 10.02 18.94
CA THR A 4 16.52 10.10 17.54
C THR A 4 15.05 9.68 17.49
N ALA A 5 14.15 10.66 17.45
CA ALA A 5 12.71 10.41 17.36
C ALA A 5 12.43 9.71 16.02
N SER A 6 12.33 8.38 16.06
CA SER A 6 11.82 7.56 14.96
C SER A 6 10.31 7.62 15.05
N SER A 7 9.65 8.14 14.01
CA SER A 7 8.19 8.05 13.92
C SER A 7 7.80 6.71 13.32
N ALA A 8 6.89 5.99 13.97
CA ALA A 8 6.30 4.80 13.35
C ALA A 8 5.22 5.27 12.36
N GLN A 9 5.49 5.12 11.07
CA GLN A 9 4.52 5.34 10.00
C GLN A 9 3.92 3.99 9.61
N ARG A 10 2.58 3.94 9.53
CA ARG A 10 1.82 2.69 9.39
C ARG A 10 1.17 2.61 8.03
N ILE A 11 1.30 1.47 7.35
CA ILE A 11 0.61 1.24 6.08
C ILE A 11 -0.22 -0.03 6.21
N GLY A 12 -1.53 0.17 6.22
CA GLY A 12 -2.55 -0.86 6.27
C GLY A 12 -3.05 -1.19 4.87
N LEU A 13 -2.93 -2.44 4.43
CA LEU A 13 -3.79 -2.91 3.35
C LEU A 13 -5.16 -3.26 3.94
N VAL A 14 -6.24 -2.68 3.39
CA VAL A 14 -7.61 -3.04 3.75
C VAL A 14 -8.24 -3.73 2.57
N GLU A 15 -8.53 -5.02 2.71
CA GLU A 15 -9.25 -5.78 1.67
C GLU A 15 -10.76 -5.81 1.96
N ARG A 16 -11.55 -5.64 0.87
CA ARG A 16 -13.01 -5.78 0.71
C ARG A 16 -13.93 -4.72 1.35
N ILE A 17 -14.50 -3.86 0.50
CA ILE A 17 -15.94 -3.53 0.50
C ILE A 17 -16.56 -4.38 -0.63
N HIS A 18 -17.55 -5.22 -0.33
CA HIS A 18 -18.05 -6.23 -1.25
C HIS A 18 -18.75 -5.62 -2.48
N ALA A 19 -18.24 -5.91 -3.68
CA ALA A 19 -19.05 -5.98 -4.90
C ALA A 19 -18.53 -7.13 -5.78
N SER A 20 -19.42 -8.07 -6.11
CA SER A 20 -19.13 -9.28 -6.88
C SER A 20 -18.80 -8.98 -8.35
N ALA A 21 -17.72 -9.54 -8.88
CA ALA A 21 -17.43 -9.53 -10.32
C ALA A 21 -17.92 -10.84 -10.98
N PRO A 22 -18.50 -10.81 -12.20
CA PRO A 22 -18.72 -12.01 -13.00
C PRO A 22 -17.51 -12.34 -13.90
N MET A 23 -17.35 -13.62 -14.17
CA MET A 23 -16.28 -14.23 -14.97
C MET A 23 -16.35 -13.88 -16.45
N ALA A 24 -15.20 -13.65 -17.08
CA ALA A 24 -15.07 -13.63 -18.54
C ALA A 24 -14.58 -15.00 -19.03
N VAL A 25 -15.41 -15.66 -19.85
CA VAL A 25 -15.05 -16.85 -20.63
C VAL A 25 -14.43 -16.39 -21.94
N VAL A 26 -13.20 -16.81 -22.23
CA VAL A 26 -12.56 -16.59 -23.54
C VAL A 26 -12.70 -17.88 -24.34
N ALA A 27 -13.45 -17.82 -25.44
CA ALA A 27 -13.47 -18.87 -26.46
C ALA A 27 -12.31 -18.66 -27.44
N VAL A 28 -11.53 -19.71 -27.70
CA VAL A 28 -10.50 -19.73 -28.75
C VAL A 28 -10.84 -20.85 -29.74
N THR A 29 -11.04 -20.49 -31.00
CA THR A 29 -11.13 -21.41 -32.14
C THR A 29 -9.89 -21.28 -33.02
N GLY A 30 -9.34 -22.41 -33.47
CA GLY A 30 -8.40 -22.45 -34.60
C GLY A 30 -7.21 -23.39 -34.43
N LEU A 31 -7.22 -24.52 -35.16
CA LEU A 31 -6.15 -25.51 -35.27
C LEU A 31 -4.96 -24.98 -36.09
N GLY A 32 -3.75 -25.19 -35.58
CA GLY A 32 -2.50 -25.03 -36.34
C GLY A 32 -1.31 -25.59 -35.56
N THR A 33 -0.85 -26.79 -35.93
CA THR A 33 0.30 -27.47 -35.33
C THR A 33 1.61 -26.80 -35.74
N ILE A 34 2.38 -26.31 -34.77
CA ILE A 34 3.79 -25.94 -34.95
C ILE A 34 4.61 -26.78 -33.95
N LEU A 35 5.62 -27.49 -34.45
CA LEU A 35 6.58 -28.22 -33.62
C LEU A 35 7.30 -27.22 -32.68
N SER A 36 7.07 -27.33 -31.38
CA SER A 36 7.80 -26.55 -30.37
C SER A 36 9.20 -27.15 -30.15
N PRO A 37 10.29 -26.37 -30.19
CA PRO A 37 11.51 -26.79 -29.52
C PRO A 37 11.23 -26.80 -28.01
N ALA A 38 11.82 -27.76 -27.30
CA ALA A 38 11.67 -27.93 -25.86
C ALA A 38 11.75 -26.57 -25.16
N ALA A 39 10.61 -26.11 -24.65
CA ALA A 39 10.54 -24.91 -23.86
C ALA A 39 11.37 -25.17 -22.61
N PHE A 40 12.56 -24.58 -22.55
CA PHE A 40 13.16 -24.30 -21.26
C PHE A 40 12.08 -23.57 -20.47
N ALA A 41 11.55 -24.23 -19.44
CA ALA A 41 10.60 -23.61 -18.54
C ALA A 41 11.31 -22.36 -18.01
N GLN A 42 10.93 -21.19 -18.53
CA GLN A 42 11.35 -19.93 -17.93
C GLN A 42 10.92 -20.05 -16.47
N PRO A 43 11.83 -19.83 -15.50
CA PRO A 43 11.40 -19.76 -14.11
C PRO A 43 10.26 -18.76 -14.09
N ALA A 44 9.09 -19.19 -13.62
CA ALA A 44 7.92 -18.34 -13.55
C ALA A 44 8.39 -17.05 -12.89
N SER A 45 8.42 -15.96 -13.68
CA SER A 45 8.80 -14.66 -13.14
C SER A 45 7.83 -14.44 -12.00
N ALA A 46 8.33 -14.41 -10.77
CA ALA A 46 7.51 -14.08 -9.63
C ALA A 46 6.84 -12.76 -10.00
N THR A 47 5.53 -12.80 -10.25
CA THR A 47 4.78 -11.62 -10.64
C THR A 47 4.99 -10.63 -9.52
N VAL A 48 5.86 -9.64 -9.73
CA VAL A 48 6.05 -8.55 -8.79
C VAL A 48 4.68 -7.89 -8.72
N GLY A 49 4.02 -8.05 -7.57
CA GLY A 49 2.67 -7.52 -7.37
C GLY A 49 2.61 -6.02 -7.70
N PRO A 50 1.40 -5.47 -7.88
CA PRO A 50 1.22 -4.09 -8.29
C PRO A 50 1.68 -3.07 -7.24
N TYR A 51 2.14 -3.51 -6.07
CA TYR A 51 2.62 -2.67 -4.98
C TYR A 51 4.14 -2.47 -5.04
N ARG A 52 4.58 -1.31 -4.58
CA ARG A 52 5.98 -1.01 -4.26
C ARG A 52 6.08 -0.58 -2.81
N LEU A 53 7.30 -0.63 -2.29
CA LEU A 53 7.56 -0.03 -0.99
C LEU A 53 7.21 1.47 -1.05
N PRO A 54 6.58 2.00 0.01
CA PRO A 54 5.96 3.33 0.04
C PRO A 54 6.99 4.44 0.32
N TRP A 55 8.18 4.32 -0.23
CA TRP A 55 9.29 5.27 -0.15
C TRP A 55 10.15 5.16 -1.40
N GLN A 56 11.09 6.10 -1.56
CA GLN A 56 11.97 6.12 -2.73
C GLN A 56 12.80 4.82 -2.85
N ALA A 57 12.89 4.30 -4.07
CA ALA A 57 13.71 3.11 -4.35
C ALA A 57 15.17 3.30 -3.91
N GLY A 58 15.81 2.21 -3.49
CA GLY A 58 17.20 2.22 -2.99
C GLY A 58 17.33 2.47 -1.48
N LYS A 59 16.23 2.70 -0.77
CA LYS A 59 16.20 2.80 0.70
C LYS A 59 15.66 1.53 1.35
N THR A 60 16.14 1.24 2.55
CA THR A 60 15.69 0.12 3.39
C THR A 60 15.31 0.63 4.77
N PHE A 61 14.16 0.20 5.26
CA PHE A 61 13.67 0.54 6.60
C PHE A 61 13.23 -0.72 7.34
N ARG A 62 13.27 -0.66 8.67
CA ARG A 62 12.89 -1.77 9.54
C ARG A 62 11.36 -1.89 9.57
N VAL A 63 10.85 -3.10 9.45
CA VAL A 63 9.47 -3.43 9.84
C VAL A 63 9.40 -3.45 11.36
N SER A 64 8.62 -2.53 11.95
CA SER A 64 8.47 -2.42 13.40
C SER A 64 7.31 -3.23 13.95
N GLN A 65 6.27 -3.48 13.14
CA GLN A 65 5.12 -4.26 13.53
C GLN A 65 4.46 -4.92 12.31
N THR A 66 3.95 -6.12 12.54
CA THR A 66 3.12 -6.89 11.60
C THR A 66 1.89 -7.42 12.36
N GLN A 67 1.11 -8.28 11.71
CA GLN A 67 -0.01 -9.02 12.30
C GLN A 67 0.28 -9.46 13.75
N GLY A 68 -0.66 -9.18 14.66
CA GLY A 68 -0.49 -9.45 16.08
C GLY A 68 -1.42 -8.61 16.95
N SER A 69 -1.01 -8.33 18.18
CA SER A 69 -1.85 -7.76 19.25
C SER A 69 -2.56 -6.43 18.94
N SER A 70 -2.09 -5.64 17.95
CA SER A 70 -2.77 -4.41 17.50
C SER A 70 -3.11 -4.37 16.01
N HIS A 71 -2.73 -5.40 15.26
CA HIS A 71 -3.01 -5.56 13.83
C HIS A 71 -3.96 -6.76 13.68
N GLN A 72 -5.22 -6.55 14.03
CA GLN A 72 -6.32 -7.51 13.87
C GLN A 72 -7.51 -6.88 13.15
N GLY A 73 -8.51 -7.70 12.79
CA GLY A 73 -9.74 -7.22 12.14
C GLY A 73 -9.43 -6.51 10.82
N ALA A 74 -9.95 -5.30 10.65
CA ALA A 74 -9.71 -4.49 9.45
C ALA A 74 -8.22 -4.12 9.22
N MET A 75 -7.36 -4.30 10.23
CA MET A 75 -5.93 -4.01 10.19
C MET A 75 -5.06 -5.27 10.12
N LEU A 76 -5.64 -6.44 9.87
CA LEU A 76 -4.93 -7.72 9.87
C LEU A 76 -3.70 -7.74 8.95
N HIS A 77 -3.79 -7.01 7.83
CA HIS A 77 -2.76 -6.93 6.80
C HIS A 77 -1.96 -5.62 6.87
N ALA A 78 -1.97 -4.93 8.01
CA ALA A 78 -1.14 -3.77 8.22
C ALA A 78 0.31 -4.14 8.51
N ILE A 79 1.21 -3.25 8.09
CA ILE A 79 2.65 -3.32 8.33
C ILE A 79 3.11 -1.92 8.76
N ASP A 80 3.81 -1.85 9.88
CA ASP A 80 4.40 -0.61 10.35
C ASP A 80 5.88 -0.57 9.97
N PHE A 81 6.30 0.57 9.44
CA PHE A 81 7.69 0.82 9.06
C PHE A 81 8.27 1.92 9.94
N ALA A 82 9.49 1.70 10.44
CA ALA A 82 10.22 2.69 11.23
C ALA A 82 10.90 3.72 10.32
N LEU A 83 10.09 4.60 9.73
CA LEU A 83 10.56 5.69 8.87
C LEU A 83 11.10 6.85 9.72
N PRO A 84 12.22 7.50 9.34
CA PRO A 84 12.67 8.69 10.04
C PRO A 84 11.69 9.84 9.82
N LEU A 85 11.63 10.77 10.78
CA LEU A 85 10.85 12.01 10.63
C LEU A 85 11.23 12.74 9.34
N GLY A 86 10.23 13.19 8.59
CA GLY A 86 10.42 13.89 7.31
C GLY A 86 10.63 12.98 6.10
N GLU A 87 10.72 11.65 6.26
CA GLU A 87 10.69 10.75 5.11
C GLU A 87 9.34 10.84 4.40
N ALA A 88 9.38 10.99 3.07
CA ALA A 88 8.18 11.08 2.26
C ALA A 88 7.52 9.71 2.13
N VAL A 89 6.22 9.64 2.43
CA VAL A 89 5.41 8.45 2.18
C VAL A 89 4.81 8.55 0.79
N LEU A 90 5.03 7.49 0.00
CA LEU A 90 4.59 7.40 -1.37
C LEU A 90 3.43 6.39 -1.50
N ALA A 91 2.54 6.64 -2.45
CA ALA A 91 1.51 5.69 -2.83
C ALA A 91 2.15 4.37 -3.29
N ALA A 92 1.95 3.29 -2.53
CA ALA A 92 2.45 1.97 -2.84
C ALA A 92 1.85 1.41 -4.14
N ARG A 93 0.63 1.81 -4.47
CA ARG A 93 -0.09 1.49 -5.71
C ARG A 93 -0.97 2.66 -6.10
N GLY A 94 -1.15 2.88 -7.41
CA GLY A 94 -1.99 3.96 -7.92
C GLY A 94 -3.47 3.75 -7.64
N GLY A 95 -4.22 4.84 -7.60
CA GLY A 95 -5.65 4.82 -7.28
C GLY A 95 -6.24 6.23 -7.21
N THR A 96 -7.41 6.34 -6.57
CA THR A 96 -8.08 7.61 -6.29
C THR A 96 -8.16 7.83 -4.80
N LEU A 97 -7.89 9.03 -4.33
CA LEU A 97 -8.01 9.35 -2.91
C LEU A 97 -9.49 9.34 -2.50
N ALA A 98 -9.88 8.36 -1.70
CA ALA A 98 -11.27 8.18 -1.24
C ALA A 98 -11.55 8.99 0.03
N PHE A 99 -10.56 9.07 0.92
CA PHE A 99 -10.68 9.76 2.20
C PHE A 99 -9.33 10.35 2.63
N ARG A 100 -9.37 11.46 3.37
CA ARG A 100 -8.21 11.98 4.09
C ARG A 100 -8.60 12.62 5.41
N GLU A 101 -7.67 12.59 6.36
CA GLU A 101 -7.67 13.37 7.59
C GLU A 101 -6.30 14.03 7.72
N ASP A 102 -6.27 15.32 8.07
CA ASP A 102 -5.03 16.09 8.21
C ASP A 102 -5.16 17.17 9.30
N GLY A 103 -4.04 17.80 9.69
CA GLY A 103 -4.02 18.88 10.69
C GLY A 103 -3.62 18.46 12.10
N PHE A 104 -3.20 17.21 12.30
CA PHE A 104 -2.59 16.76 13.55
C PHE A 104 -1.09 16.99 13.53
N SER A 105 -0.57 17.59 14.61
CA SER A 105 0.87 17.79 14.81
C SER A 105 1.50 16.57 15.47
N GLY A 106 2.58 16.05 14.86
CA GLY A 106 3.30 14.87 15.34
C GLY A 106 2.94 13.60 14.57
N CYS A 107 3.74 12.55 14.74
CA CYS A 107 3.53 11.29 14.04
C CYS A 107 3.92 10.12 14.97
N GLY A 108 2.92 9.29 15.29
CA GLY A 108 3.06 8.14 16.19
C GLY A 108 3.08 8.47 17.69
N GLY A 109 2.82 7.46 18.53
CA GLY A 109 2.76 7.55 19.99
C GLY A 109 1.36 7.25 20.57
N PRO A 110 1.23 6.97 21.88
CA PRO A 110 -0.05 6.55 22.49
C PRO A 110 -1.18 7.58 22.32
N SER A 111 -0.83 8.88 22.31
CA SER A 111 -1.75 9.99 22.09
C SER A 111 -2.20 10.15 20.63
N LEU A 112 -1.48 9.54 19.68
CA LEU A 112 -1.77 9.53 18.26
C LEU A 112 -2.26 8.16 17.75
N ALA A 113 -2.44 7.19 18.64
CA ALA A 113 -3.06 5.91 18.31
C ALA A 113 -4.52 6.07 17.84
N THR A 114 -5.20 7.14 18.29
CA THR A 114 -6.59 7.49 17.93
C THR A 114 -6.70 8.82 17.16
N ARG A 115 -5.58 9.52 16.91
CA ARG A 115 -5.52 10.82 16.24
C ARG A 115 -4.28 10.89 15.35
N GLY A 116 -4.41 11.16 14.06
CA GLY A 116 -3.26 11.26 13.19
C GLY A 116 -3.66 11.52 11.75
N ASN A 117 -2.74 12.04 10.96
CA ASN A 117 -3.01 12.30 9.56
C ASN A 117 -2.99 10.98 8.79
N TYR A 118 -3.98 10.78 7.93
CA TYR A 118 -4.10 9.55 7.15
C TYR A 118 -4.83 9.76 5.85
N VAL A 119 -4.61 8.83 4.91
CA VAL A 119 -5.36 8.77 3.66
C VAL A 119 -5.78 7.36 3.33
N VAL A 120 -6.89 7.24 2.60
CA VAL A 120 -7.35 5.99 1.99
C VAL A 120 -7.29 6.17 0.47
N VAL A 121 -6.54 5.28 -0.19
CA VAL A 121 -6.45 5.21 -1.66
C VAL A 121 -7.27 4.01 -2.12
N ASP A 122 -8.31 4.27 -2.89
CA ASP A 122 -9.09 3.24 -3.58
C ASP A 122 -8.41 2.87 -4.91
N HIS A 123 -8.13 1.59 -5.10
CA HIS A 123 -7.48 1.08 -6.30
C HIS A 123 -8.46 0.80 -7.46
N GLY A 124 -9.77 0.85 -7.21
CA GLY A 124 -10.81 0.64 -8.21
C GLY A 124 -11.10 -0.84 -8.53
N ASP A 125 -10.45 -1.77 -7.84
CA ASP A 125 -10.64 -3.23 -7.97
C ASP A 125 -11.26 -3.86 -6.71
N GLY A 126 -11.89 -3.03 -5.87
CA GLY A 126 -12.45 -3.45 -4.59
C GLY A 126 -11.43 -3.58 -3.45
N THR A 127 -10.16 -3.20 -3.70
CA THR A 127 -9.12 -3.10 -2.66
C THR A 127 -8.77 -1.64 -2.37
N SER A 128 -8.31 -1.37 -1.15
CA SER A 128 -7.85 -0.04 -0.76
C SER A 128 -6.61 -0.11 0.13
N ALA A 129 -5.79 0.94 0.09
CA ALA A 129 -4.66 1.11 0.98
C ALA A 129 -4.90 2.28 1.93
N LEU A 130 -4.72 2.03 3.23
CA LEU A 130 -4.76 2.99 4.32
C LEU A 130 -3.32 3.36 4.71
N TYR A 131 -2.99 4.65 4.66
CA TYR A 131 -1.70 5.17 5.09
C TYR A 131 -1.92 6.02 6.33
N LEU A 132 -1.37 5.60 7.47
CA LEU A 132 -1.59 6.15 8.81
C LEU A 132 -0.32 6.78 9.37
N HIS A 133 -0.52 7.74 10.29
CA HIS A 133 0.54 8.48 10.97
C HIS A 133 1.42 9.30 10.03
N LEU A 134 0.82 9.81 8.94
CA LEU A 134 1.49 10.73 8.05
C LEU A 134 1.86 12.02 8.81
N GLN A 135 3.00 12.61 8.47
CA GLN A 135 3.40 13.88 9.07
C GLN A 135 2.47 15.03 8.63
N GLN A 136 1.97 14.95 7.40
CA GLN A 136 1.02 15.86 6.77
C GLN A 136 0.42 15.15 5.54
N VAL A 137 -0.73 15.59 5.04
CA VAL A 137 -1.31 15.08 3.80
C VAL A 137 -1.09 16.07 2.66
N ARG A 138 -0.55 15.59 1.54
CA ARG A 138 -0.25 16.38 0.33
C ARG A 138 -1.28 16.23 -0.78
N VAL A 139 -2.26 15.35 -0.61
CA VAL A 139 -3.26 14.99 -1.63
C VAL A 139 -4.68 15.33 -1.21
N GLN A 140 -5.57 15.51 -2.18
CA GLN A 140 -6.97 15.90 -1.98
C GLN A 140 -7.93 14.74 -2.31
N VAL A 141 -9.11 14.71 -1.66
CA VAL A 141 -10.15 13.71 -1.97
C VAL A 141 -10.56 13.86 -3.44
N GLY A 142 -10.71 12.74 -4.14
CA GLY A 142 -10.97 12.68 -5.58
C GLY A 142 -9.71 12.79 -6.46
N GLN A 143 -8.55 13.11 -5.91
CA GLN A 143 -7.30 13.17 -6.66
C GLN A 143 -6.87 11.76 -7.09
N ARG A 144 -6.56 11.58 -8.38
CA ARG A 144 -5.86 10.39 -8.87
C ARG A 144 -4.39 10.47 -8.50
N VAL A 145 -3.87 9.40 -7.90
CA VAL A 145 -2.46 9.25 -7.54
C VAL A 145 -1.88 8.08 -8.32
N ALA A 146 -0.71 8.27 -8.92
CA ALA A 146 0.08 7.18 -9.47
C ALA A 146 0.88 6.49 -8.35
N GLN A 147 1.32 5.26 -8.57
CA GLN A 147 2.34 4.65 -7.71
C GLN A 147 3.57 5.57 -7.62
N GLY A 148 4.09 5.79 -6.42
CA GLY A 148 5.20 6.71 -6.18
C GLY A 148 4.80 8.17 -5.98
N THR A 149 3.51 8.53 -6.07
CA THR A 149 3.04 9.89 -5.73
C THR A 149 3.20 10.15 -4.24
N VAL A 150 3.70 11.32 -3.86
CA VAL A 150 3.78 11.75 -2.45
C VAL A 150 2.36 11.95 -1.91
N LEU A 151 2.08 11.34 -0.75
CA LEU A 151 0.79 11.39 -0.06
C LEU A 151 0.73 12.49 0.99
#